data_AF-A0A965GG00-F1
#
_entry.id   AF-A0A965GG00-F1
#
_cell.length_a   1.000
_cell.length_b   1.000
_cell.length_c   1.000
_cell.angle_alpha   90.00
_cell.angle_beta   90.00
_cell.angle_gamma   90.00
#
_symmetry.space_group_name_H-M   'P 1'
#
loop_
_entity.id
_entity.type
_entity.pdbx_description
1 polymer ?
#
loop_
_entity_poly.entity_id
_entity_poly.type
_entity_poly.pdbx_seq_one_letter_code
_entity_poly.pdbx_strand_id
1 'polypeptide(L)' 'MGTRNSASTFGHFGGTGSFIWHDPVSNVSCIGLCRVEFDNWALHYWPQFFDAMLDELAK' A
#
# COMPACT_ATOMS: atom_id res chain seq x y z
N MET A 1 2.39 5.91 -0.08
CA MET A 1 2.27 5.11 -1.31
C MET A 1 3.66 4.72 -1.79
N GLY A 2 3.76 3.70 -2.65
CA GLY A 2 4.99 3.33 -3.34
C GLY A 2 5.29 4.27 -4.52
N THR A 3 6.39 4.01 -5.22
CA THR A 3 6.82 4.77 -6.41
C THR A 3 6.07 4.39 -7.69
N ARG A 4 5.41 3.23 -7.69
CA ARG A 4 4.68 2.66 -8.84
C ARG A 4 3.18 2.95 -8.79
N ASN A 5 2.66 3.35 -7.62
CA ASN A 5 1.29 3.80 -7.49
C ASN A 5 1.04 5.02 -8.37
N SER A 6 -0.11 5.06 -9.04
CA SER A 6 -0.54 6.23 -9.79
C SER A 6 -0.85 7.41 -8.86
N ALA A 7 -0.74 8.63 -9.39
CA ALA A 7 -1.08 9.84 -8.66
C ALA A 7 -2.57 9.91 -8.25
N SER A 8 -3.43 9.11 -8.88
CA SER A 8 -4.86 8.98 -8.53
C SER A 8 -5.14 7.87 -7.50
N THR A 9 -4.11 7.20 -6.97
CA THR A 9 -4.28 6.22 -5.89
C THR A 9 -4.86 6.90 -4.65
N PHE A 10 -5.92 6.32 -4.08
CA PHE A 10 -6.56 6.82 -2.87
C PHE A 10 -6.76 5.70 -1.85
N GLY A 11 -6.98 6.07 -0.59
CA GLY A 11 -7.11 5.11 0.51
C GLY A 11 -7.01 5.75 1.89
N HIS A 12 -6.82 4.91 2.91
CA HIS A 12 -6.60 5.35 4.29
C HIS A 12 -5.73 4.34 5.05
N PHE A 13 -5.12 4.80 6.15
CA PHE A 13 -4.37 3.95 7.07
C PHE A 13 -4.84 4.19 8.51
N GLY A 14 -4.68 3.17 9.35
CA GLY A 14 -5.02 3.19 10.77
C GLY A 14 -3.80 2.97 11.65
N GLY A 15 -3.79 3.65 12.82
CA GLY A 15 -2.69 3.57 13.79
C GLY A 15 -2.41 2.17 14.35
N THR A 16 -3.34 1.23 14.20
CA THR A 16 -3.17 -0.19 14.57
C THR A 16 -2.35 -1.00 13.56
N GLY A 17 -1.72 -0.34 12.57
CA GLY A 17 -0.93 -0.98 11.52
C GLY A 17 -1.77 -1.53 10.38
N SER A 18 -2.91 -0.91 10.09
CA SER A 18 -3.79 -1.29 8.98
C SER A 18 -3.76 -0.27 7.86
N PHE A 19 -4.01 -0.73 6.63
CA PHE A 19 -4.22 0.15 5.48
C PHE A 19 -5.19 -0.47 4.48
N ILE A 20 -5.80 0.41 3.69
CA ILE A 20 -6.50 0.08 2.45
C ILE A 20 -6.18 1.15 1.42
N TRP A 21 -5.94 0.74 0.17
CA TRP A 21 -5.86 1.66 -0.96
C TRP A 21 -6.39 1.02 -2.25
N HIS A 22 -6.77 1.87 -3.19
CA HIS A 22 -7.13 1.51 -4.56
C HIS A 22 -6.37 2.39 -5.54
N ASP A 23 -5.74 1.77 -6.53
CA ASP A 23 -5.11 2.44 -7.67
C ASP A 23 -6.04 2.29 -8.89
N PRO A 24 -6.71 3.38 -9.35
CA PRO A 24 -7.64 3.32 -10.48
C PRO A 24 -6.97 3.05 -11.83
N VAL A 25 -5.68 3.39 -11.97
CA VAL A 25 -4.97 3.24 -13.26
C VAL A 25 -4.61 1.78 -13.47
N SER A 26 -4.09 1.12 -12.43
CA SER A 26 -3.80 -0.31 -12.45
C SER A 26 -5.04 -1.18 -12.19
N ASN A 27 -6.15 -0.59 -11.74
CA ASN A 27 -7.35 -1.27 -11.28
C ASN A 27 -7.05 -2.34 -10.21
N VAL A 28 -6.20 -1.99 -9.24
CA VAL A 28 -5.77 -2.87 -8.14
C VAL A 28 -6.19 -2.27 -6.81
N SER A 29 -6.68 -3.11 -5.91
CA SER A 29 -6.95 -2.76 -4.52
C SER A 29 -6.10 -3.61 -3.58
N CYS A 30 -5.55 -2.98 -2.54
CA CYS A 30 -4.76 -3.67 -1.53
C CYS A 30 -5.27 -3.36 -0.13
N ILE A 31 -5.33 -4.37 0.73
CA ILE A 31 -5.68 -4.27 2.14
C ILE A 31 -4.61 -4.99 2.95
N GLY A 32 -4.10 -4.33 3.99
CA GLY A 32 -3.17 -4.92 4.94
C GLY A 32 -3.69 -4.78 6.36
N LEU A 33 -3.62 -5.87 7.12
CA LEU A 33 -3.94 -5.90 8.54
C LEU A 33 -2.73 -6.49 9.28
N CYS A 34 -2.05 -5.66 10.06
CA CYS A 34 -0.91 -6.09 10.87
C CYS A 34 -1.29 -6.22 12.35
N ARG A 35 -0.42 -6.87 13.12
CA ARG A 35 -0.53 -6.98 14.59
C ARG A 35 0.41 -6.02 15.33
N VAL A 36 1.05 -5.12 14.59
CA VAL A 36 2.04 -4.15 15.08
C VAL A 36 1.51 -2.77 14.74
N GLU A 37 1.52 -1.86 15.70
CA GLU A 37 1.08 -0.48 15.51
C GLU A 37 1.91 0.25 14.46
N PHE A 38 1.33 1.27 13.84
CA PHE A 38 2.00 2.10 12.86
C PHE A 38 3.15 2.90 13.52
N ASP A 39 4.35 2.77 12.96
CA ASP A 39 5.53 3.54 13.34
C ASP A 39 6.51 3.57 12.13
N ASN A 40 7.74 4.02 12.33
CA ASN A 40 8.78 4.16 11.31
C ASN A 40 9.02 2.90 10.46
N TRP A 41 8.77 1.71 10.98
CA TRP A 41 8.85 0.47 10.19
C TRP A 41 7.87 0.49 9.00
N ALA A 42 6.63 0.96 9.21
CA ALA A 42 5.60 0.98 8.19
C ALA A 42 5.97 1.97 7.08
N LEU A 43 6.53 3.13 7.45
CA LEU A 43 7.06 4.11 6.50
C LEU A 43 8.16 3.54 5.61
N HIS A 44 9.00 2.64 6.14
CA HIS A 44 10.08 2.01 5.40
C HIS A 44 9.59 0.87 4.49
N TYR A 45 8.74 -0.02 5.01
CA TYR A 45 8.38 -1.27 4.34
C TYR A 45 7.13 -1.19 3.47
N TRP A 46 6.11 -0.40 3.83
CA TRP A 46 4.87 -0.34 3.06
C TRP A 46 5.06 0.14 1.62
N PRO A 47 5.82 1.22 1.34
CA PRO A 47 6.06 1.65 -0.05
C PRO A 47 6.67 0.56 -0.92
N GLN A 48 7.68 -0.15 -0.39
CA GLN A 48 8.36 -1.25 -1.10
C GLN A 48 7.39 -2.42 -1.36
N PHE A 49 6.57 -2.76 -0.37
CA PHE A 49 5.54 -3.78 -0.52
C PHE A 49 4.51 -3.41 -1.60
N PHE A 50 4.03 -2.16 -1.63
CA PHE A 50 3.05 -1.72 -2.65
C PHE A 50 3.62 -1.80 -4.07
N ASP A 51 4.86 -1.37 -4.26
CA ASP A 51 5.55 -1.46 -5.55
C ASP A 51 5.68 -2.92 -6.00
N ALA A 52 6.13 -3.80 -5.10
CA ALA A 52 6.26 -5.23 -5.41
C ALA A 52 4.91 -5.88 -5.75
N MET A 53 3.83 -5.49 -5.07
CA MET A 53 2.49 -6.03 -5.29
C MET A 53 1.92 -5.60 -6.66
N LEU A 54 2.13 -4.35 -7.06
CA LEU A 54 1.75 -3.87 -8.40
C LEU A 54 2.59 -4.54 -9.51
N ASP A 55 3.89 -4.71 -9.28
CA ASP A 55 4.77 -5.40 -10.23
C ASP A 55 4.41 -6.88 -10.41
N GLU A 56 3.99 -7.55 -9.34
CA GLU A 56 3.54 -8.94 -9.42
C GLU A 56 2.24 -9.10 -10.20
N LEU A 57 1.28 -8.19 -10.01
CA LEU A 57 -0.02 -8.23 -10.67
C LEU A 57 -0.01 -7.72 -12.13
N ALA A 58 1.06 -7.04 -12.54
CA ALA A 58 1.25 -6.60 -13.91
C ALA A 58 1.77 -7.71 -14.86
N LYS A 59 2.04 -8.91 -14.33
CA LYS A 59 2.40 -10.11 -15.10
C LYS A 59 1.16 -10.79 -15.68
#